data_AF-F8NZA0-F1
#
_entry.id   AF-F8NZA0-F1
#
_cell.length_a   1.000
_cell.length_b   1.000
_cell.length_c   1.000
_cell.angle_alpha   90.00
_cell.angle_beta   90.00
_cell.angle_gamma   90.00
#
_symmetry.space_group_name_H-M   'P 1'
#
loop_
_entity.id
_entity.type
_entity.pdbx_description
1 polymer ?
#
loop_
_entity_poly.entity_id
_entity_poly.type
_entity_poly.pdbx_seq_one_letter_code
_entity_poly.pdbx_strand_id
1 'polypeptide(L)'
;MSFCLKSSLARLSPAFARSFQNRAALRLVPPTNGTITTPQEFLKAIGRSCETKLSVDNWDALWKTSGLDLRKSGVSVRDRRYIMWCMEKYRQNQPLEEFAHEPKPRKKIRGRGPSVQHGKRIRSRRDT
;
A
#
# COMPACT_ATOMS: atom_id res chain seq x y z
N MET A 1 -0.97 -2.86 -62.69
CA MET A 1 -0.80 -2.83 -61.21
C MET A 1 -1.92 -1.97 -60.64
N SER A 2 -3.01 -2.61 -60.18
CA SER A 2 -4.21 -1.90 -59.70
C SER A 2 -4.13 -1.70 -58.19
N PHE A 3 -4.08 -0.45 -57.73
CA PHE A 3 -4.14 -0.12 -56.31
C PHE A 3 -5.60 0.01 -55.89
N CYS A 4 -6.07 -0.90 -55.03
CA CYS A 4 -7.39 -0.85 -54.42
C CYS A 4 -7.30 -0.06 -53.11
N LEU A 5 -7.75 1.20 -53.12
CA LEU A 5 -7.91 2.02 -51.91
C LEU A 5 -9.11 1.50 -51.13
N LYS A 6 -8.86 0.75 -50.04
CA LYS A 6 -9.89 0.40 -49.07
C LYS A 6 -10.12 1.63 -48.18
N SER A 7 -11.20 2.36 -48.41
CA SER A 7 -11.68 3.40 -47.50
C SER A 7 -12.16 2.76 -46.19
N SER A 8 -11.25 2.66 -45.22
CA SER A 8 -11.63 2.36 -43.84
C SER A 8 -12.35 3.58 -43.28
N LEU A 9 -13.68 3.51 -43.21
CA LEU A 9 -14.50 4.48 -42.49
C LEU A 9 -14.18 4.36 -40.99
N ALA A 10 -13.20 5.14 -40.55
CA ALA A 10 -12.91 5.30 -39.13
C ALA A 10 -14.14 5.90 -38.43
N ARG A 11 -14.53 5.26 -37.32
CA ARG A 11 -15.76 5.52 -36.54
C ARG A 11 -15.91 7.02 -36.24
N LEU A 12 -17.01 7.62 -36.70
CA LEU A 12 -17.39 9.02 -36.46
C LEU A 12 -18.12 9.25 -35.11
N SER A 13 -18.13 8.27 -34.21
CA SER A 13 -18.68 8.47 -32.87
C SER A 13 -17.57 8.86 -31.89
N PRO A 14 -17.68 10.01 -31.20
CA PRO A 14 -16.77 10.30 -30.10
C PRO A 14 -16.95 9.20 -29.06
N ALA A 15 -15.86 8.53 -28.70
CA ALA A 15 -15.88 7.69 -27.52
C ALA A 15 -16.13 8.61 -26.33
N PHE A 16 -17.33 8.54 -25.74
CA PHE A 16 -17.64 9.17 -24.46
C PHE A 16 -16.82 8.49 -23.35
N ALA A 17 -15.51 8.69 -23.38
CA ALA A 17 -14.59 8.23 -22.35
C ALA A 17 -14.68 9.22 -21.19
N ARG A 18 -15.30 8.81 -20.09
CA ARG A 18 -15.34 9.58 -18.86
C ARG A 18 -13.93 9.64 -18.29
N SER A 19 -13.29 10.81 -18.32
CA SER A 19 -11.98 11.01 -17.70
C SER A 19 -12.17 11.13 -16.19
N PHE A 20 -11.48 10.28 -15.42
CA PHE A 20 -11.41 10.42 -13.98
C PHE A 20 -10.34 11.45 -13.64
N GLN A 21 -10.76 12.64 -13.18
CA GLN A 21 -9.82 13.64 -12.68
C GLN A 21 -9.26 13.19 -11.31
N ASN A 22 -8.02 12.73 -11.30
CA ASN A 22 -7.36 12.33 -10.07
C ASN A 22 -6.97 13.57 -9.24
N ARG A 23 -7.78 13.92 -8.24
CA ARG A 23 -7.50 15.02 -7.31
C ARG A 23 -6.43 14.71 -6.25
N ALA A 24 -5.85 13.51 -6.23
CA ALA A 24 -4.88 13.12 -5.21
C ALA A 24 -3.62 14.00 -5.20
N ALA A 25 -3.17 14.46 -6.37
CA ALA A 25 -2.02 15.35 -6.50
C ALA A 25 -2.29 16.79 -6.00
N LEU A 26 -3.55 17.19 -5.91
CA LEU A 26 -3.98 18.51 -5.43
C LEU A 26 -4.25 18.54 -3.92
N ARG A 27 -4.07 17.41 -3.23
CA ARG A 27 -4.34 17.33 -1.79
C ARG A 27 -3.32 18.16 -1.03
N LEU A 28 -3.82 18.95 -0.08
CA LEU A 28 -2.98 19.69 0.85
C LEU A 28 -2.16 18.72 1.71
N VAL A 29 -0.99 19.20 2.12
CA VAL A 29 -0.16 18.50 3.08
C VAL A 29 -0.84 18.61 4.46
N PRO A 30 -1.08 17.49 5.16
CA PRO A 30 -1.70 17.54 6.47
C PRO A 30 -0.74 18.18 7.48
N PRO A 31 -1.26 18.96 8.44
CA PRO A 31 -0.44 19.53 9.49
C PRO A 31 0.22 18.43 10.33
N THR A 32 1.36 18.76 10.93
CA THR A 32 2.00 17.90 11.92
C THR A 32 1.13 17.90 13.18
N ASN A 33 0.79 16.71 13.67
CA ASN A 33 0.21 16.57 14.99
C ASN A 33 1.35 16.75 16.00
N GLY A 34 1.15 17.43 17.13
CA GLY A 34 2.25 17.74 18.07
C GLY A 34 3.10 16.54 18.53
N THR A 35 2.57 15.32 18.38
CA THR A 35 3.27 14.05 18.65
C THR A 35 4.21 13.60 17.52
N ILE A 36 4.00 14.05 16.28
CA ILE A 36 4.73 13.62 15.08
C ILE A 36 5.12 14.86 14.29
N THR A 37 6.38 15.25 14.41
CA THR A 37 6.92 16.43 13.72
C THR A 37 7.73 16.03 12.50
N THR A 38 8.39 14.86 12.56
CA THR A 38 9.28 14.41 11.50
C THR A 38 8.66 13.29 10.64
N PRO A 39 8.99 13.22 9.34
CA PRO A 39 8.56 12.11 8.48
C PRO A 39 9.07 10.76 9.01
N GLN A 40 10.24 10.74 9.65
CA GLN A 40 10.85 9.53 10.19
C GLN A 40 10.14 9.04 11.46
N GLU A 41 9.67 9.95 12.32
CA GLU A 41 8.76 9.62 13.43
C GLU A 41 7.47 8.99 12.92
N PHE A 42 6.88 9.55 11.86
CA PHE A 42 5.68 8.98 11.26
C PHE A 42 5.92 7.54 10.77
N LEU A 43 7.00 7.31 10.03
CA LEU A 43 7.34 5.99 9.51
C LEU A 43 7.64 4.97 10.62
N LYS A 44 8.23 5.42 11.72
CA LYS A 44 8.45 4.60 12.91
C LYS A 44 7.14 4.27 13.61
N ALA A 45 6.23 5.24 13.74
CA ALA A 45 4.94 5.07 14.41
C ALA A 45 4.00 4.10 13.68
N ILE A 46 3.99 4.10 12.33
CA ILE A 46 3.17 3.14 11.55
C ILE A 46 3.73 1.71 11.59
N GLY A 47 4.98 1.51 11.99
CA GLY A 47 5.63 0.21 12.15
C GLY A 47 5.92 -0.53 10.84
N ARG A 48 5.98 -1.88 10.92
CA ARG A 48 6.34 -2.80 9.81
C ARG A 48 7.71 -2.53 9.18
N SER A 49 8.63 -1.98 9.98
CA SER A 49 9.97 -1.57 9.56
C SER A 49 9.91 -0.63 8.35
N CYS A 50 8.98 0.33 8.36
CA CYS A 50 8.84 1.31 7.28
C CYS A 50 9.95 2.37 7.32
N GLU A 51 10.49 2.65 8.49
CA GLU A 51 11.60 3.57 8.75
C GLU A 51 12.91 3.16 8.05
N THR A 52 13.12 1.86 7.81
CA THR A 52 14.31 1.36 7.10
C THR A 52 14.13 1.28 5.59
N LYS A 53 12.87 1.29 5.12
CA LYS A 53 12.51 1.10 3.71
C LYS A 53 12.40 2.41 2.95
N LEU A 54 12.12 3.50 3.65
CA LEU A 54 11.92 4.82 3.08
C LEU A 54 12.69 5.85 3.91
N SER A 55 13.68 6.49 3.31
CA SER A 55 14.34 7.66 3.89
C SER A 55 13.83 8.90 3.17
N VAL A 56 13.17 9.80 3.91
CA VAL A 56 12.69 11.09 3.40
C VAL A 56 12.96 12.14 4.46
N ASP A 57 13.61 13.22 4.07
CA ASP A 57 14.05 14.25 5.03
C ASP A 57 12.95 15.28 5.31
N ASN A 58 12.09 15.56 4.33
CA ASN A 58 11.10 16.63 4.40
C ASN A 58 9.66 16.09 4.55
N TRP A 59 8.89 16.69 5.47
CA TRP A 59 7.48 16.37 5.67
C TRP A 59 6.67 16.56 4.38
N ASP A 60 6.81 17.72 3.72
CA ASP A 60 6.13 18.00 2.45
C ASP A 60 6.49 17.01 1.34
N ALA A 61 7.75 16.57 1.29
CA ALA A 61 8.20 15.61 0.30
C ALA A 61 7.50 14.26 0.51
N LEU A 62 7.40 13.79 1.77
CA LEU A 62 6.69 12.56 2.11
C LEU A 62 5.25 12.61 1.60
N TRP A 63 4.52 13.70 1.88
CA TRP A 63 3.10 13.83 1.52
C TRP A 63 2.80 14.04 0.04
N LYS A 64 3.81 14.49 -0.72
CA LYS A 64 3.76 14.61 -2.18
C LYS A 64 4.20 13.33 -2.89
N THR A 65 4.79 12.34 -2.20
CA THR A 65 5.21 11.10 -2.83
C THR A 65 4.04 10.31 -3.41
N SER A 66 4.21 9.86 -4.65
CA SER A 66 3.27 8.96 -5.31
C SER A 66 3.72 7.50 -5.24
N GLY A 67 2.80 6.57 -5.51
CA GLY A 67 3.13 5.14 -5.57
C GLY A 67 4.16 4.78 -6.65
N LEU A 68 4.33 5.64 -7.67
CA LEU A 68 5.38 5.54 -8.68
C LEU A 68 6.73 5.98 -8.13
N ASP A 69 6.77 7.05 -7.35
CA ASP A 69 8.00 7.54 -6.72
C ASP A 69 8.52 6.52 -5.70
N LEU A 70 7.61 5.95 -4.90
CA LEU A 70 7.93 4.85 -4.00
C LEU A 70 8.43 3.60 -4.75
N ARG A 71 7.96 3.37 -5.99
CA ARG A 71 8.47 2.27 -6.82
C ARG A 71 9.90 2.52 -7.24
N LYS A 72 10.18 3.77 -7.66
CA LYS A 72 11.52 4.20 -8.09
C LYS A 72 12.51 4.12 -6.93
N SER A 73 12.08 4.40 -5.70
CA SER A 73 12.90 4.24 -4.49
C SER A 73 13.07 2.79 -4.03
N GLY A 74 12.58 1.79 -4.79
CA GLY A 74 12.81 0.38 -4.51
C GLY A 74 11.88 -0.26 -3.46
N VAL A 75 10.83 0.45 -3.01
CA VAL A 75 9.93 -0.07 -1.97
C VAL A 75 9.05 -1.20 -2.53
N SER A 76 8.92 -2.28 -1.77
CA SER A 76 8.12 -3.45 -2.15
C SER A 76 6.64 -3.08 -2.35
N VAL A 77 5.92 -3.79 -3.22
CA VAL A 77 4.50 -3.49 -3.52
C VAL A 77 3.62 -3.48 -2.25
N ARG A 78 3.88 -4.40 -1.32
CA ARG A 78 3.12 -4.51 -0.06
C ARG A 78 3.36 -3.29 0.83
N ASP A 79 4.61 -2.90 0.98
CA ASP A 79 4.99 -1.78 1.83
C ASP A 79 4.48 -0.45 1.25
N ARG A 80 4.56 -0.27 -0.07
CA ARG A 80 4.01 0.92 -0.74
C ARG A 80 2.52 1.11 -0.50
N ARG A 81 1.74 0.03 -0.66
CA ARG A 81 0.29 0.06 -0.40
C ARG A 81 0.00 0.38 1.06
N TYR A 82 0.80 -0.17 1.98
CA TYR A 82 0.64 0.09 3.41
C TYR A 82 0.95 1.54 3.78
N ILE A 83 2.08 2.08 3.34
CA ILE A 83 2.49 3.47 3.61
C ILE A 83 1.44 4.44 3.07
N MET A 84 1.04 4.28 1.80
CA MET A 84 0.01 5.14 1.20
C MET A 84 -1.34 5.06 1.91
N TRP A 85 -1.72 3.87 2.38
CA TRP A 85 -2.95 3.71 3.17
C TRP A 85 -2.85 4.42 4.52
N CYS A 86 -1.74 4.28 5.24
CA CYS A 86 -1.49 4.98 6.49
C CYS A 86 -1.50 6.51 6.31
N MET A 87 -0.88 7.00 5.23
CA MET A 87 -0.92 8.41 4.87
C MET A 87 -2.37 8.89 4.66
N GLU A 88 -3.19 8.11 3.95
CA GLU A 88 -4.60 8.47 3.76
C GLU A 88 -5.39 8.45 5.07
N LYS A 89 -5.11 7.50 5.98
CA LYS A 89 -5.75 7.46 7.30
C LYS A 89 -5.37 8.65 8.17
N TYR A 90 -4.11 9.05 8.14
CA TYR A 90 -3.66 10.26 8.83
C TYR A 90 -4.32 11.52 8.27
N ARG A 91 -4.50 11.63 6.95
CA ARG A 91 -5.26 12.74 6.33
C ARG A 91 -6.73 12.79 6.76
N GLN A 92 -7.28 11.66 7.15
CA GLN A 92 -8.65 11.55 7.69
C GLN A 92 -8.71 11.87 9.19
N ASN A 93 -7.61 12.33 9.80
CA ASN A 93 -7.46 12.57 11.22
C ASN A 93 -7.78 11.34 12.09
N GLN A 94 -7.55 10.12 11.57
CA GLN A 94 -7.66 8.91 12.39
C GLN A 94 -6.41 8.79 13.29
N PRO A 95 -6.57 8.40 14.56
CA PRO A 95 -5.45 8.21 15.47
C PRO A 95 -4.55 7.06 15.00
N LEU A 96 -3.23 7.24 15.04
CA LEU A 96 -2.27 6.24 14.53
C LEU A 96 -2.39 4.90 15.23
N GLU A 97 -2.63 4.91 16.55
CA GLU A 97 -2.72 3.71 17.38
C GLU A 97 -3.82 2.75 16.91
N GLU A 98 -4.88 3.28 16.30
CA GLU A 98 -6.02 2.47 15.86
C GLU A 98 -5.71 1.68 14.58
N PHE A 99 -4.92 2.25 13.65
CA PHE A 99 -4.70 1.66 12.34
C PHE A 99 -3.28 1.12 12.11
N ALA A 100 -2.30 1.56 12.90
CA ALA A 100 -0.94 1.06 12.82
C ALA A 100 -0.91 -0.37 13.35
N HIS A 101 -0.57 -1.31 12.47
CA HIS A 101 -0.49 -2.72 12.83
C HIS A 101 0.91 -3.26 12.62
N GLU A 102 1.43 -3.89 13.65
CA GLU A 102 2.67 -4.63 13.56
C GLU A 102 2.59 -5.78 12.54
N PRO A 103 3.73 -6.17 11.94
CA PRO A 103 3.75 -7.32 11.06
C PRO A 103 3.32 -8.56 11.83
N LYS A 104 2.30 -9.25 11.33
CA LYS A 104 1.82 -10.50 11.93
C LYS A 104 3.00 -11.44 12.19
N PRO A 105 3.16 -11.95 13.42
CA PRO A 105 4.28 -12.80 13.76
C PRO A 105 4.30 -14.05 12.87
N ARG A 106 5.50 -14.56 12.61
CA ARG A 106 5.67 -15.79 11.83
C ARG A 106 4.93 -16.92 12.54
N LYS A 107 4.16 -17.70 11.78
CA LYS A 107 3.47 -18.89 12.33
C LYS A 107 4.52 -19.82 12.94
N LYS A 108 4.37 -20.15 14.23
CA LYS A 108 5.23 -21.11 14.94
C LYS A 108 5.17 -22.50 14.31
N ILE A 109 3.97 -22.94 13.94
CA ILE A 109 3.72 -24.24 13.30
C ILE A 109 3.13 -23.98 11.91
N ARG A 110 3.78 -24.51 10.87
CA ARG A 110 3.27 -24.51 9.48
C ARG A 110 2.55 -25.84 9.22
N GLY A 111 1.33 -25.83 8.65
CA GLY A 111 0.56 -27.05 8.40
C GLY A 111 -0.94 -26.85 8.17
N ARG A 112 -1.68 -27.96 8.01
CA ARG A 112 -3.12 -28.05 7.65
C ARG A 112 -4.09 -27.81 8.84
N GLY A 113 -3.64 -27.12 9.89
CA GLY A 113 -4.42 -26.88 11.12
C GLY A 113 -4.04 -27.82 12.27
N PRO A 114 -4.85 -27.87 13.36
CA PRO A 114 -4.51 -28.58 14.60
C PRO A 114 -4.21 -30.08 14.43
N SER A 115 -4.68 -30.66 13.34
CA SER A 115 -4.50 -32.08 13.02
C SER A 115 -3.05 -32.45 12.70
N VAL A 116 -2.19 -31.51 12.31
CA VAL A 116 -0.79 -31.78 11.99
C VAL A 116 0.11 -30.70 12.58
N GLN A 117 0.89 -31.06 13.60
CA GLN A 117 1.86 -30.19 14.25
C GLN A 117 3.25 -30.83 14.19
N HIS A 118 4.29 -30.02 13.93
CA HIS A 118 5.69 -30.48 13.88
C HIS A 118 5.92 -31.71 12.95
N GLY A 119 5.21 -31.77 11.82
CA GLY A 119 5.29 -32.90 10.88
C GLY A 119 4.60 -34.18 11.33
N LYS A 120 3.99 -34.21 12.53
CA LYS A 120 3.23 -35.36 13.05
C LYS A 120 1.73 -35.07 13.03
N ARG A 121 0.94 -36.03 12.57
CA ARG A 121 -0.52 -35.95 12.65
C ARG A 121 -0.96 -36.25 14.09
N ILE A 122 -1.47 -35.24 14.78
CA ILE A 122 -2.06 -35.42 16.11
C ILE A 122 -3.40 -36.13 15.91
N ARG A 123 -3.51 -37.36 16.43
CA ARG A 123 -4.78 -38.05 16.58
C ARG A 123 -5.29 -37.74 17.98
N SER A 124 -6.58 -37.44 18.14
CA SER A 124 -7.19 -37.33 19.46
C SER A 124 -6.92 -38.62 20.23
N ARG A 125 -6.43 -38.50 21.47
CA ARG A 125 -6.29 -39.63 22.38
C ARG A 125 -7.70 -40.19 22.59
N ARG A 126 -7.93 -41.46 22.21
CA ARG A 126 -9.07 -42.21 22.74
C ARG A 126 -8.56 -42.77 24.06
N ASP A 127 -8.95 -42.14 25.16
CA ASP A 127 -8.73 -42.73 26.47
C ASP A 127 -9.64 -43.97 26.55
N THR A 128 -9.02 -45.14 26.68
CA THR A 128 -9.66 -46.43 26.96
C THR A 128 -9.10 -46.95 28.26
#